data_AF-A0A7S2SXK6-F1
#
_entry.id   AF-A0A7S2SXK6-F1
#
_cell.length_a   1.000
_cell.length_b   1.000
_cell.length_c   1.000
_cell.angle_alpha   90.00
_cell.angle_beta   90.00
_cell.angle_gamma   90.00
#
_symmetry.space_group_name_H-M   'P 1'
#
loop_
_entity.id
_entity.type
_entity.pdbx_description
1 polymer ?
#
loop_
_entity_poly.entity_id
_entity_poly.type
_entity_poly.pdbx_seq_one_letter_code
_entity_poly.pdbx_strand_id
1 'polypeptide(L)'
;MLVDLVLRDIGSDVESLRKVLPLKQKVEALRTDTESMNFVLTETLAQDEDMANMSLTWIDENQGLRPEAQDHLEVEAILETSRREVQQIGRILTEINERIDDTREVLNISLDSQRNRILTLNLQTSLLTLSLTAIAVPAGILGMNIPLGLEEDVNAFPTVIRAMGAVGLCMYIIPVSYLYYGFFRTSKTRVKEVVALQNLVHDMDVIERTFYKMAATGEVSKKDFQSAMSEATGRPISDAEMELISKAFDEDGDDQLQLATYKRIIEQSISAKKTWK
;
A
#
# COMPACT_ATOMS: atom_id res chain seq x y z
N MET A 1 2.80 -5.61 29.00
CA MET A 1 1.58 -5.10 28.33
C MET A 1 1.84 -4.60 26.91
N LEU A 2 2.65 -3.56 26.67
CA LEU A 2 2.88 -3.03 25.31
C LEU A 2 3.76 -3.97 24.46
N VAL A 3 4.73 -4.64 25.07
CA VAL A 3 5.55 -5.70 24.43
C VAL A 3 4.70 -6.92 24.09
N ASP A 4 3.85 -7.39 25.00
CA ASP A 4 2.96 -8.54 24.75
C ASP A 4 1.97 -8.28 23.62
N LEU A 5 1.44 -7.05 23.54
CA LEU A 5 0.56 -6.64 22.45
C LEU A 5 1.28 -6.68 21.10
N VAL A 6 2.52 -6.15 21.05
CA VAL A 6 3.34 -6.15 19.83
C VAL A 6 3.72 -7.58 19.42
N LEU A 7 4.11 -8.43 20.37
CA LEU A 7 4.45 -9.83 20.10
C LEU A 7 3.25 -10.64 19.61
N ARG A 8 2.06 -10.36 20.13
CA ARG A 8 0.81 -10.98 19.68
C ARG A 8 0.47 -10.59 18.25
N ASP A 9 0.62 -9.31 17.91
CA ASP A 9 0.34 -8.74 16.58
C ASP A 9 1.28 -9.34 15.51
N ILE A 10 2.57 -9.43 15.83
CA ILE A 10 3.58 -10.07 14.97
C ILE A 10 3.26 -11.55 14.75
N GLY A 11 2.89 -12.26 15.82
CA GLY A 11 2.52 -13.67 15.75
C GLY A 11 1.32 -13.91 14.83
N SER A 12 0.31 -13.03 14.86
CA SER A 12 -0.86 -13.14 13.99
C SER A 12 -0.58 -12.84 12.53
N ASP A 13 0.25 -11.84 12.22
CA ASP A 13 0.55 -11.45 10.83
C ASP A 13 1.42 -12.49 10.11
N VAL A 14 2.42 -13.02 10.81
CA VAL A 14 3.27 -14.11 10.29
C VAL A 14 2.45 -15.38 10.05
N GLU A 15 1.55 -15.72 10.98
CA GLU A 15 0.66 -16.87 10.83
C GLU A 15 -0.34 -16.67 9.68
N SER A 16 -0.83 -15.45 9.48
CA SER A 16 -1.71 -15.10 8.35
C SER A 16 -0.98 -15.27 7.02
N LEU A 17 0.24 -14.74 6.87
CA LEU A 17 1.07 -14.96 5.68
C LEU A 17 1.33 -16.44 5.40
N ARG A 18 1.60 -17.23 6.45
CA ARG A 18 1.81 -18.67 6.34
C ARG A 18 0.57 -19.39 5.79
N LYS A 19 -0.63 -18.93 6.15
CA LYS A 19 -1.91 -19.48 5.63
C LYS A 19 -2.22 -19.03 4.20
N VAL A 20 -1.77 -17.85 3.80
CA VAL A 20 -2.01 -17.31 2.45
C VAL A 20 -1.20 -18.06 1.36
N LEU A 21 -0.03 -18.61 1.69
CA LEU A 21 0.76 -19.42 0.75
C LEU A 21 0.05 -20.69 0.22
N PRO A 22 -0.40 -21.62 1.07
CA PRO A 22 -1.13 -22.80 0.61
C PRO A 22 -2.47 -22.44 -0.04
N LEU A 23 -3.09 -21.32 0.35
CA LEU A 23 -4.29 -20.82 -0.30
C LEU A 23 -4.00 -20.41 -1.75
N LYS A 24 -2.93 -19.63 -2.00
CA LYS A 24 -2.50 -19.26 -3.37
C LYS A 24 -2.23 -20.50 -4.21
N GLN A 25 -1.50 -21.47 -3.67
CA GLN A 25 -1.18 -22.72 -4.37
C GLN A 25 -2.44 -23.50 -4.76
N LYS A 26 -3.43 -23.59 -3.88
CA LYS A 26 -4.71 -24.24 -4.17
C LYS A 26 -5.51 -23.49 -5.25
N VAL A 27 -5.53 -22.16 -5.21
CA VAL A 27 -6.21 -21.33 -6.21
C VAL A 27 -5.54 -21.49 -7.58
N GLU A 28 -4.21 -21.53 -7.65
CA GLU A 28 -3.48 -21.76 -8.90
C GLU A 28 -3.68 -23.17 -9.47
N ALA A 29 -3.71 -24.19 -8.61
CA ALA A 29 -4.03 -25.55 -9.04
C ALA A 29 -5.44 -25.59 -9.66
N LEU A 30 -6.43 -25.01 -8.97
CA LEU A 30 -7.81 -24.95 -9.46
C LEU A 30 -7.94 -24.11 -10.74
N ARG A 31 -7.13 -23.05 -10.90
CA ARG A 31 -7.07 -22.24 -12.12
C ARG A 31 -6.58 -23.07 -13.30
N THR A 32 -5.51 -23.84 -13.11
CA THR A 32 -4.95 -24.75 -14.12
C THR A 32 -5.96 -25.83 -14.51
N ASP A 33 -6.68 -26.39 -13.52
CA ASP A 33 -7.74 -27.36 -13.77
C ASP A 33 -8.91 -26.74 -14.57
N THR A 34 -9.29 -25.50 -14.24
CA THR A 34 -10.33 -24.75 -14.95
C THR A 34 -9.93 -24.41 -16.39
N GLU A 35 -8.67 -24.05 -16.62
CA GLU A 35 -8.12 -23.85 -17.98
C GLU A 35 -8.16 -25.16 -18.78
N SER A 36 -7.81 -26.28 -18.16
CA SER A 36 -7.87 -27.61 -18.78
C SER A 36 -9.31 -28.02 -19.13
N MET A 37 -10.26 -27.80 -18.22
CA MET A 37 -11.69 -28.04 -18.48
C MET A 37 -12.22 -27.16 -19.62
N ASN A 38 -11.84 -25.88 -19.64
CA ASN A 38 -12.24 -24.96 -20.70
C ASN A 38 -11.68 -25.39 -22.06
N PHE A 39 -10.43 -25.84 -22.09
CA PHE A 39 -9.80 -26.38 -23.30
C PHE A 39 -10.56 -27.60 -23.84
N VAL A 40 -10.83 -28.60 -22.99
CA VAL A 40 -11.57 -29.81 -23.40
C VAL A 40 -12.98 -29.45 -23.89
N LEU A 41 -13.72 -28.61 -23.16
CA LEU A 41 -15.06 -28.19 -23.58
C LEU A 41 -15.04 -27.42 -24.90
N THR A 42 -14.03 -26.57 -25.12
CA THR A 42 -13.87 -25.82 -26.37
C THR A 42 -13.53 -26.73 -27.55
N GLU A 43 -12.65 -27.71 -27.33
CA GLU A 43 -12.30 -28.70 -28.35
C GLU A 43 -13.52 -29.57 -28.73
N THR A 44 -14.24 -30.09 -27.73
CA THR A 44 -15.46 -30.89 -27.97
C THR A 44 -16.54 -30.09 -28.70
N LEU A 45 -16.76 -28.82 -28.32
CA LEU A 45 -17.72 -27.94 -29.02
C LEU A 45 -17.30 -27.61 -30.45
N ALA A 46 -16.04 -27.81 -30.83
CA ALA A 46 -15.55 -27.58 -32.20
C ALA A 46 -15.75 -28.80 -33.12
N GLN A 47 -16.11 -29.96 -32.57
CA GLN A 47 -16.23 -31.23 -33.31
C GLN A 47 -17.68 -31.73 -33.30
N ASP A 48 -18.45 -31.36 -34.33
CA ASP A 48 -19.86 -31.75 -34.48
C ASP A 48 -20.07 -33.28 -34.47
N GLU A 49 -19.13 -34.06 -35.03
CA GLU A 49 -19.17 -35.53 -35.01
C GLU A 49 -19.06 -36.09 -33.58
N ASP A 50 -18.19 -35.50 -32.74
CA ASP A 50 -18.02 -35.94 -31.35
C ASP A 50 -19.23 -35.59 -30.52
N MET A 51 -19.84 -34.42 -30.72
CA MET A 51 -21.09 -34.05 -30.05
C MET A 51 -22.25 -34.95 -30.48
N ALA A 52 -22.37 -35.26 -31.77
CA ALA A 52 -23.39 -36.17 -32.28
C ALA A 52 -23.24 -37.58 -31.66
N ASN A 53 -22.01 -38.06 -31.50
CA ASN A 53 -21.71 -39.35 -30.87
C ASN A 53 -22.03 -39.41 -29.35
N MET A 54 -22.31 -38.28 -28.69
CA MET A 54 -22.73 -38.24 -27.28
C MET A 54 -24.20 -38.62 -27.07
N SER A 55 -25.01 -38.66 -28.13
CA SER A 55 -26.42 -39.06 -28.11
C SER A 55 -26.59 -40.58 -27.97
N LEU A 56 -26.14 -41.13 -26.84
CA LEU A 56 -26.07 -42.58 -26.59
C LEU A 56 -27.46 -43.25 -26.58
N THR A 57 -28.49 -42.57 -26.11
CA THR A 57 -29.87 -43.09 -26.13
C THR A 57 -30.37 -43.32 -27.56
N TRP A 58 -30.11 -42.38 -28.46
CA TRP A 58 -30.45 -42.53 -29.87
C TRP A 58 -29.65 -43.66 -30.53
N ILE A 59 -28.37 -43.80 -30.19
CA ILE A 59 -27.50 -44.85 -30.74
C ILE A 59 -27.97 -46.25 -30.29
N ASP A 60 -28.44 -46.39 -29.05
CA ASP A 60 -28.99 -47.65 -28.52
C ASP A 60 -30.29 -48.04 -29.24
N GLU A 61 -31.15 -47.06 -29.54
CA GLU A 61 -32.40 -47.27 -30.29
C GLU A 61 -32.15 -47.56 -31.78
N ASN A 62 -31.08 -47.02 -32.37
CA ASN A 62 -30.79 -47.07 -33.80
C ASN A 62 -29.47 -47.83 -34.10
N GLN A 63 -29.41 -49.10 -33.69
CA GLN A 63 -28.20 -49.93 -33.83
C GLN A 63 -27.67 -50.00 -35.27
N GLY A 64 -26.39 -49.64 -35.45
CA GLY A 64 -25.68 -49.69 -36.73
C GLY A 64 -25.79 -48.43 -37.59
N LEU A 65 -26.55 -47.43 -37.15
CA LEU A 65 -26.61 -46.10 -37.75
C LEU A 65 -25.81 -45.10 -36.90
N ARG A 66 -25.26 -44.07 -37.54
CA ARG A 66 -24.67 -42.92 -36.84
C ARG A 66 -25.68 -41.77 -36.81
N PRO A 67 -25.77 -41.02 -35.70
CA PRO A 67 -26.57 -39.81 -35.65
C PRO A 67 -26.13 -38.86 -36.76
N GLU A 68 -27.08 -38.15 -37.38
CA GLU A 68 -26.72 -37.10 -38.32
C GLU A 68 -25.96 -36.01 -37.57
N ALA A 69 -24.90 -35.48 -38.19
CA ALA A 69 -24.05 -34.44 -37.60
C ALA A 69 -24.77 -33.10 -37.36
N GLN A 70 -26.10 -33.02 -37.53
CA GLN A 70 -26.92 -31.84 -37.24
C GLN A 70 -27.80 -32.03 -35.99
N ASP A 71 -27.87 -33.25 -35.45
CA ASP A 71 -28.72 -33.60 -34.31
C ASP A 71 -27.97 -33.51 -32.96
N HIS A 72 -27.06 -32.54 -32.85
CA HIS A 72 -26.28 -32.26 -31.63
C HIS A 72 -26.73 -31.01 -30.87
N LEU A 73 -27.81 -30.36 -31.29
CA LEU A 73 -28.24 -29.05 -30.77
C LEU A 73 -28.45 -29.04 -29.24
N GLU A 74 -29.01 -30.11 -28.69
CA GLU A 74 -29.23 -30.24 -27.24
C GLU A 74 -27.91 -30.41 -26.47
N VAL A 75 -27.00 -31.25 -26.98
CA VAL A 75 -25.66 -31.48 -26.42
C VAL A 75 -24.85 -30.18 -26.45
N GLU A 76 -24.87 -29.48 -27.59
CA GLU A 76 -24.20 -28.20 -27.78
C GLU A 76 -24.69 -27.15 -26.77
N ALA A 77 -26.01 -27.03 -26.56
CA ALA A 77 -26.57 -26.08 -25.62
C ALA A 77 -26.12 -26.33 -24.16
N ILE A 78 -26.04 -27.60 -23.76
CA ILE A 78 -25.57 -28.00 -22.42
C ILE A 78 -24.07 -27.76 -22.27
N LEU A 79 -23.27 -28.16 -23.26
CA LEU A 79 -21.82 -27.97 -23.24
C LEU A 79 -21.45 -26.48 -23.28
N GLU A 80 -22.17 -25.68 -24.05
CA GLU A 80 -21.98 -24.23 -24.11
C GLU A 80 -22.32 -23.55 -22.77
N THR A 81 -23.39 -24.00 -22.10
CA THR A 81 -23.73 -23.53 -20.75
C THR A 81 -22.65 -23.92 -19.75
N SER A 82 -22.18 -25.17 -19.79
CA SER A 82 -21.09 -25.66 -18.93
C SER A 82 -19.79 -24.90 -19.18
N ARG A 83 -19.44 -24.61 -20.43
CA ARG A 83 -18.27 -23.82 -20.81
C ARG A 83 -18.36 -22.40 -20.25
N ARG A 84 -19.54 -21.76 -20.31
CA ARG A 84 -19.76 -20.43 -19.72
C ARG A 84 -19.56 -20.45 -18.20
N GLU A 85 -20.05 -21.48 -17.51
CA GLU A 85 -19.83 -21.65 -16.08
C GLU A 85 -18.34 -21.82 -15.74
N VAL A 86 -17.62 -22.69 -16.47
CA VAL A 86 -16.17 -22.89 -16.30
C VAL A 86 -15.40 -21.58 -16.54
N GLN A 87 -15.77 -20.81 -17.56
CA GLN A 87 -15.18 -19.49 -17.79
C GLN A 87 -15.45 -18.50 -16.66
N GLN A 88 -16.66 -18.51 -16.10
CA GLN A 88 -17.00 -17.66 -14.96
C GLN A 88 -16.18 -18.05 -13.72
N ILE A 89 -16.03 -19.35 -13.45
CA ILE A 89 -15.16 -19.86 -12.39
C ILE A 89 -13.72 -19.38 -12.60
N GLY A 90 -13.20 -19.46 -13.83
CA GLY A 90 -11.85 -18.97 -14.16
C GLY A 90 -11.63 -17.49 -13.87
N ARG A 91 -12.63 -16.64 -14.18
CA ARG A 91 -12.61 -15.21 -13.85
C ARG A 91 -12.60 -14.99 -12.33
N ILE A 92 -13.46 -15.68 -11.58
CA ILE A 92 -13.51 -15.60 -10.11
C ILE A 92 -12.18 -16.04 -9.50
N LEU A 93 -11.56 -17.11 -10.00
CA LEU A 93 -10.25 -17.56 -9.52
C LEU A 93 -9.15 -16.53 -9.76
N THR A 94 -9.19 -15.84 -10.90
CA THR A 94 -8.27 -14.74 -11.21
C THR A 94 -8.44 -13.60 -10.22
N GLU A 95 -9.69 -13.18 -9.96
CA GLU A 95 -10.00 -12.13 -8.97
C GLU A 95 -9.57 -12.53 -7.55
N ILE A 96 -9.77 -13.79 -7.15
CA ILE A 96 -9.31 -14.28 -5.84
C ILE A 96 -7.78 -14.24 -5.76
N ASN A 97 -7.07 -14.55 -6.83
CA ASN A 97 -5.61 -14.53 -6.86
C ASN A 97 -5.06 -13.10 -6.70
N GLU A 98 -5.66 -12.14 -7.41
CA GLU A 98 -5.36 -10.71 -7.26
C GLU A 98 -5.60 -10.25 -5.81
N ARG A 99 -6.77 -10.56 -5.24
CA ARG A 99 -7.09 -10.24 -3.84
C ARG A 99 -6.13 -10.87 -2.83
N ILE A 100 -5.64 -12.08 -3.11
CA ILE A 100 -4.63 -12.77 -2.30
C ILE A 100 -3.31 -12.01 -2.34
N ASP A 101 -2.91 -11.51 -3.51
CA ASP A 101 -1.68 -10.75 -3.69
C ASP A 101 -1.78 -9.35 -3.06
N ASP A 102 -2.92 -8.66 -3.19
CA ASP A 102 -3.22 -7.42 -2.45
C ASP A 102 -3.10 -7.63 -0.94
N THR A 103 -3.68 -8.73 -0.43
CA THR A 103 -3.62 -9.06 1.00
C THR A 103 -2.18 -9.33 1.45
N ARG A 104 -1.36 -9.99 0.62
CA ARG A 104 0.08 -10.18 0.91
C ARG A 104 0.82 -8.86 0.99
N GLU A 105 0.54 -7.93 0.08
CA GLU A 105 1.19 -6.62 0.09
C GLU A 105 0.86 -5.86 1.38
N VAL A 106 -0.41 -5.84 1.77
CA VAL A 106 -0.85 -5.24 3.05
C VAL A 106 -0.16 -5.88 4.25
N LEU A 107 -0.09 -7.22 4.29
CA LEU A 107 0.60 -7.94 5.37
C LEU A 107 2.10 -7.64 5.40
N ASN A 108 2.76 -7.53 4.24
CA ASN A 108 4.17 -7.16 4.15
C ASN A 108 4.41 -5.74 4.70
N ILE A 109 3.55 -4.79 4.34
CA ILE A 109 3.61 -3.41 4.88
C ILE A 109 3.44 -3.43 6.41
N SER A 110 2.51 -4.23 6.94
CA SER A 110 2.32 -4.39 8.39
C SER A 110 3.58 -4.93 9.07
N LEU A 111 4.18 -5.99 8.52
CA LEU A 111 5.40 -6.59 9.05
C LEU A 111 6.58 -5.62 9.04
N ASP A 112 6.75 -4.83 7.97
CA ASP A 112 7.82 -3.85 7.90
C ASP A 112 7.61 -2.70 8.88
N SER A 113 6.37 -2.27 9.09
CA SER A 113 6.00 -1.32 10.14
C SER A 113 6.33 -1.86 11.54
N GLN A 114 6.00 -3.13 11.80
CA GLN A 114 6.33 -3.80 13.06
C GLN A 114 7.84 -3.93 13.26
N ARG A 115 8.61 -4.30 12.23
CA ARG A 115 10.08 -4.33 12.29
C ARG A 115 10.66 -2.95 12.65
N ASN A 116 10.16 -1.90 12.01
CA ASN A 116 10.57 -0.52 12.34
C ASN A 116 10.23 -0.13 13.78
N ARG A 117 9.09 -0.60 14.30
CA ARG A 117 8.70 -0.41 15.70
C ARG A 117 9.62 -1.15 16.67
N ILE A 118 9.97 -2.41 16.38
CA ILE A 118 10.92 -3.19 17.19
C ILE A 118 12.29 -2.51 17.22
N LEU A 119 12.80 -2.06 16.06
CA LEU A 119 14.09 -1.37 15.99
C LEU A 119 14.09 -0.10 16.86
N THR A 120 13.00 0.67 16.81
CA THR A 120 12.83 1.87 17.62
C THR A 120 12.81 1.54 19.12
N LEU A 121 12.09 0.50 19.53
CA LEU A 121 12.04 0.03 20.92
C LEU A 121 13.39 -0.48 21.41
N ASN A 122 14.12 -1.23 20.58
CA ASN A 122 15.45 -1.71 20.90
C ASN A 122 16.43 -0.54 21.11
N LEU A 123 16.34 0.46 20.24
CA LEU A 123 17.16 1.68 20.35
C LEU A 123 16.84 2.46 21.64
N GLN A 124 15.55 2.62 21.98
CA GLN A 124 15.14 3.26 23.24
C GLN A 124 15.64 2.47 24.46
N THR A 125 15.58 1.14 24.42
CA THR A 125 16.05 0.25 25.51
C THR A 125 17.56 0.31 25.66
N SER A 126 18.30 0.38 24.54
CA SER A 126 19.75 0.57 24.53
C SER A 126 20.14 1.92 25.13
N LEU A 127 19.43 3.00 24.77
CA LEU A 127 19.64 4.34 25.35
C LEU A 127 19.33 4.38 26.85
N LEU A 128 18.24 3.74 27.29
CA LEU A 128 17.92 3.59 28.70
C LEU A 128 19.04 2.86 29.46
N THR A 129 19.48 1.72 28.93
CA THR A 129 20.55 0.91 29.52
C THR A 129 21.84 1.72 29.63
N LEU A 130 22.23 2.43 28.56
CA LEU A 130 23.40 3.29 28.54
C LEU A 130 23.32 4.41 29.59
N SER A 131 22.15 5.07 29.71
CA SER A 131 21.93 6.11 30.72
C SER A 131 22.04 5.55 32.16
N LEU A 132 21.54 4.33 32.39
CA LEU A 132 21.63 3.67 33.69
C LEU A 132 23.07 3.26 34.01
N THR A 133 23.82 2.76 33.02
CA THR A 133 25.24 2.43 33.17
C THR A 133 26.07 3.67 33.50
N ALA A 134 25.77 4.82 32.89
CA ALA A 134 26.44 6.09 33.16
C ALA A 134 26.24 6.59 34.61
N ILE A 135 25.11 6.25 35.24
CA ILE A 135 24.87 6.52 36.67
C ILE A 135 25.54 5.45 37.55
N ALA A 136 25.42 4.17 37.16
CA ALA A 136 25.83 3.03 37.96
C ALA A 136 27.35 2.91 38.15
N VAL A 137 28.16 3.23 37.12
CA VAL A 137 29.63 3.14 37.19
C VAL A 137 30.20 4.07 38.28
N PRO A 138 29.94 5.39 38.26
CA PRO A 138 30.42 6.28 39.32
C PRO A 138 29.76 5.96 40.68
N ALA A 139 28.51 5.50 40.71
CA ALA A 139 27.86 5.06 41.95
C ALA A 139 28.59 3.86 42.59
N GLY A 140 29.03 2.91 41.76
CA GLY A 140 29.81 1.76 42.20
C GLY A 140 31.16 2.18 42.76
N ILE A 141 31.90 3.06 42.07
CA ILE A 141 33.21 3.56 42.53
C ILE A 141 33.07 4.30 43.86
N LEU A 142 32.07 5.17 44.01
CA LEU A 142 31.80 5.91 45.25
C LEU A 142 31.23 5.03 46.38
N GLY A 143 30.61 3.90 46.04
CA GLY A 143 30.14 2.91 47.01
C GLY A 143 31.24 1.98 47.52
N MET A 144 32.45 2.04 46.96
CA MET A 144 33.60 1.28 47.46
C MET A 144 34.21 1.98 48.67
N ASN A 145 34.64 1.21 49.67
CA ASN A 145 35.29 1.69 50.89
C ASN A 145 36.73 2.19 50.61
N ILE A 146 36.88 3.16 49.71
CA ILE A 146 38.13 3.81 49.33
C ILE A 146 38.03 5.27 49.79
N PRO A 147 38.97 5.78 50.59
CA PRO A 147 38.91 7.15 51.08
C PRO A 147 39.09 8.14 49.91
N LEU A 148 38.00 8.81 49.52
CA LEU A 148 37.97 9.77 48.42
C LEU A 148 38.12 11.24 48.88
N GLY A 149 38.22 11.50 50.18
CA GLY A 149 38.35 12.87 50.73
C GLY A 149 37.10 13.75 50.58
N LEU A 150 36.02 13.19 50.01
CA LEU A 150 34.71 13.84 49.83
C LEU A 150 33.74 13.58 50.99
N GLU A 151 34.13 12.73 51.95
CA GLU A 151 33.29 12.27 53.07
C GLU A 151 33.23 13.25 54.24
N GLU A 152 34.15 14.22 54.30
CA GLU A 152 34.26 15.19 55.40
C GLU A 152 33.18 16.29 55.36
N ASP A 153 32.48 16.46 54.23
CA ASP A 153 31.46 17.49 54.04
C ASP A 153 30.03 16.91 53.99
N VAL A 154 29.16 17.40 54.89
CA VAL A 154 27.73 17.00 55.02
C VAL A 154 26.94 17.21 53.71
N ASN A 155 27.35 18.16 52.88
CA ASN A 155 26.66 18.49 51.62
C ASN A 155 27.19 17.73 50.39
N ALA A 156 28.32 17.01 50.50
CA ALA A 156 28.94 16.36 49.35
C ALA A 156 28.08 15.21 48.78
N PHE A 157 27.57 14.33 49.65
CA PHE A 157 26.75 13.19 49.26
C PHE A 157 25.46 13.57 48.49
N PRO A 158 24.58 14.48 48.99
CA PRO A 158 23.38 14.87 48.25
C PRO A 158 23.70 15.62 46.95
N THR A 159 24.81 16.35 46.87
CA THR A 159 25.23 17.07 45.66
C THR A 159 25.65 16.11 44.56
N VAL A 160 26.40 15.06 44.91
CA VAL A 160 26.84 14.02 43.97
C VAL A 160 25.66 13.23 43.40
N ILE A 161 24.70 12.84 44.25
CA ILE A 161 23.48 12.14 43.78
C ILE A 161 22.70 13.00 42.77
N ARG A 162 22.53 14.30 43.06
CA ARG A 162 21.84 15.23 42.14
C ARG A 162 22.61 15.39 40.83
N ALA A 163 23.93 15.51 40.89
CA ALA A 163 24.78 15.63 39.71
C ALA A 163 24.70 14.39 38.82
N MET A 164 24.80 13.19 39.40
CA MET A 164 24.71 11.92 38.67
C MET A 164 23.32 11.72 38.06
N GLY A 165 22.26 12.02 38.81
CA GLY A 165 20.88 11.99 38.30
C GLY A 165 20.68 12.96 37.13
N ALA A 166 21.24 14.18 37.22
CA ALA A 166 21.19 15.16 36.14
C ALA A 166 21.95 14.68 34.88
N VAL A 167 23.15 14.10 35.05
CA VAL A 167 23.94 13.57 33.93
C VAL A 167 23.21 12.43 33.21
N GLY A 168 22.68 11.44 33.95
CA GLY A 168 21.96 10.32 33.34
C GLY A 168 20.67 10.75 32.64
N LEU A 169 19.95 11.70 33.22
CA LEU A 169 18.72 12.25 32.64
C LEU A 169 19.00 13.06 31.36
N CYS A 170 20.03 13.92 31.36
CA CYS A 170 20.49 14.61 30.16
C CYS A 170 20.94 13.63 29.06
N MET A 171 21.65 12.57 29.44
CA MET A 171 22.13 11.56 28.50
C MET A 171 20.99 10.79 27.83
N TYR A 172 19.87 10.58 28.51
CA TYR A 172 18.68 9.96 27.92
C TYR A 172 17.83 10.95 27.11
N ILE A 173 17.60 12.16 27.62
CA ILE A 173 16.69 13.13 26.98
C ILE A 173 17.27 13.69 25.69
N ILE A 174 18.58 13.98 25.61
CA ILE A 174 19.17 14.61 24.41
C ILE A 174 19.00 13.70 23.17
N PRO A 175 19.39 12.42 23.17
CA PRO A 175 19.20 11.53 22.01
C PRO A 175 17.73 11.28 21.69
N VAL A 176 16.88 11.07 22.71
CA VAL A 176 15.45 10.83 22.51
C VAL A 176 14.77 12.06 21.91
N SER A 177 15.13 13.26 22.37
CA SER A 177 14.60 14.51 21.80
C SER A 177 15.01 14.69 20.35
N TYR A 178 16.27 14.40 19.99
CA TYR A 178 16.74 14.48 18.60
C TYR A 178 15.98 13.52 17.68
N LEU A 179 15.74 12.28 18.13
CA LEU A 179 14.97 11.28 17.40
C LEU A 179 13.50 11.69 17.24
N TYR A 180 12.88 12.22 18.29
CA TYR A 180 11.49 12.67 18.25
C TYR A 180 11.32 13.91 17.35
N TYR A 181 12.22 14.89 17.45
CA TYR A 181 12.22 16.06 16.57
C TYR A 181 12.43 15.69 15.10
N GLY A 182 13.34 14.76 14.80
CA GLY A 182 13.56 14.26 13.44
C GLY A 182 12.32 13.57 12.86
N PHE A 183 11.65 12.72 13.66
CA PHE A 183 10.42 12.05 13.26
C PHE A 183 9.27 13.02 12.99
N PHE A 184 9.08 14.02 13.85
CA PHE A 184 8.04 15.04 13.66
C PHE A 184 8.31 15.94 12.46
N ARG A 185 9.56 16.26 12.16
CA ARG A 185 9.93 17.05 10.98
C ARG A 185 9.58 16.31 9.68
N THR A 186 9.99 15.05 9.54
CA THR A 186 9.70 14.25 8.34
C THR A 186 8.20 13.97 8.17
N SER A 187 7.48 13.74 9.27
CA SER A 187 6.04 13.47 9.23
C SER A 187 5.23 14.70 8.81
N LYS A 188 5.62 15.91 9.25
CA LYS A 188 4.94 17.14 8.85
C LYS A 188 4.99 17.39 7.34
N THR A 189 6.10 17.08 6.67
CA THR A 189 6.22 17.25 5.21
C THR A 189 5.30 16.28 4.47
N ARG A 190 5.36 14.99 4.80
CA ARG A 190 4.54 13.97 4.13
C ARG A 190 3.04 14.14 4.36
N VAL A 191 2.63 14.55 5.57
CA VAL A 191 1.21 14.83 5.84
C VAL A 191 0.72 16.02 5.03
N LYS A 192 1.52 17.09 4.90
CA LYS A 192 1.17 18.24 4.04
C LYS A 192 1.03 17.84 2.58
N GLU A 193 1.95 17.02 2.07
CA GLU A 193 1.89 16.52 0.69
C GLU A 193 0.66 15.65 0.44
N VAL A 194 0.35 14.70 1.33
CA VAL A 194 -0.83 13.82 1.19
C VAL A 194 -2.14 14.61 1.28
N VAL A 195 -2.24 15.54 2.22
CA VAL A 195 -3.42 16.43 2.33
C VAL A 195 -3.54 17.29 1.07
N ALA A 196 -2.42 17.81 0.56
CA ALA A 196 -2.42 18.59 -0.67
C ALA A 196 -2.84 17.76 -1.90
N LEU A 197 -2.39 16.51 -2.02
CA LEU A 197 -2.82 15.59 -3.07
C LEU A 197 -4.31 15.25 -2.97
N GLN A 198 -4.80 14.93 -1.77
CA GLN A 198 -6.23 14.65 -1.53
C GLN A 198 -7.11 15.85 -1.94
N ASN A 199 -6.68 17.03 -1.54
CA ASN A 199 -7.33 18.29 -1.86
C ASN A 199 -7.32 18.59 -3.37
N LEU A 200 -6.22 18.30 -4.06
CA LEU A 200 -6.09 18.46 -5.51
C LEU A 200 -7.03 17.49 -6.26
N VAL A 201 -7.08 16.23 -5.82
CA VAL A 201 -7.98 15.22 -6.39
C VAL A 201 -9.45 15.57 -6.14
N HIS A 202 -9.79 16.07 -4.95
CA HIS A 202 -11.15 16.50 -4.63
C HIS A 202 -11.58 17.72 -5.45
N ASP A 203 -10.69 18.68 -5.65
CA ASP A 203 -10.98 19.92 -6.37
C ASP A 203 -10.67 19.82 -7.87
N MET A 204 -10.50 18.61 -8.42
CA MET A 204 -10.13 18.37 -9.83
C MET A 204 -11.04 19.10 -10.83
N ASP A 205 -12.35 19.08 -10.61
CA ASP A 205 -13.33 19.77 -11.48
C ASP A 205 -13.23 21.30 -11.39
N VAL A 206 -12.78 21.83 -10.25
CA VAL A 206 -12.60 23.27 -10.03
C VAL A 206 -11.29 23.73 -10.65
N ILE A 207 -10.23 22.94 -10.50
CA ILE A 207 -8.94 23.12 -11.19
C ILE A 207 -9.19 23.18 -12.69
N GLU A 208 -9.91 22.23 -13.25
CA GLU A 208 -10.22 22.19 -14.68
C GLU A 208 -10.97 23.46 -15.13
N ARG A 209 -12.04 23.85 -14.42
CA ARG A 209 -12.84 25.02 -14.77
C ARG A 209 -12.09 26.34 -14.64
N THR A 210 -11.27 26.51 -13.61
CA THR A 210 -10.45 27.73 -13.42
C THR A 210 -9.35 27.80 -14.46
N PHE A 211 -8.71 26.67 -14.76
CA PHE A 211 -7.70 26.57 -15.80
C PHE A 211 -8.28 26.91 -17.18
N TYR A 212 -9.45 26.39 -17.56
CA TYR A 212 -10.10 26.76 -18.83
C TYR A 212 -10.47 28.23 -18.92
N LYS A 213 -10.93 28.83 -17.81
CA LYS A 213 -11.26 30.26 -17.76
C LYS A 213 -10.02 31.14 -17.93
N MET A 214 -8.90 30.78 -17.30
CA MET A 214 -7.64 31.53 -17.46
C MET A 214 -6.91 31.24 -18.77
N ALA A 215 -6.97 30.02 -19.29
CA ALA A 215 -6.38 29.70 -20.59
C ALA A 215 -7.07 30.43 -21.76
N ALA A 216 -8.32 30.86 -21.59
CA ALA A 216 -9.01 31.72 -22.55
C ALA A 216 -8.41 33.14 -22.62
N THR A 217 -7.67 33.57 -21.60
CA THR A 217 -7.03 34.89 -21.50
C THR A 217 -5.53 34.90 -21.84
N GLY A 218 -4.90 33.73 -22.04
CA GLY A 218 -3.47 33.61 -22.38
C GLY A 218 -2.66 32.88 -21.31
N GLU A 219 -1.34 33.16 -21.26
CA GLU A 219 -0.37 32.57 -20.32
C GLU A 219 -0.86 32.61 -18.86
N VAL A 220 -0.85 31.46 -18.18
CA VAL A 220 -1.41 31.32 -16.83
C VAL A 220 -0.27 31.35 -15.81
N SER A 221 -0.04 32.52 -15.20
CA SER A 221 0.95 32.67 -14.14
C SER A 221 0.50 31.97 -12.84
N LYS A 222 1.45 31.36 -12.13
CA LYS A 222 1.27 30.67 -10.85
C LYS A 222 0.46 31.48 -9.82
N LYS A 223 0.70 32.79 -9.71
CA LYS A 223 0.03 33.67 -8.73
C LYS A 223 -1.42 33.97 -9.10
N ASP A 224 -1.69 34.12 -10.39
CA ASP A 224 -3.04 34.37 -10.90
C ASP A 224 -3.88 33.09 -10.77
N PHE A 225 -3.26 31.93 -11.03
CA PHE A 225 -3.87 30.62 -10.79
C PHE A 225 -4.22 30.38 -9.33
N GLN A 226 -3.28 30.63 -8.42
CA GLN A 226 -3.53 30.50 -6.98
C GLN A 226 -4.67 31.40 -6.49
N SER A 227 -4.76 32.62 -7.02
CA SER A 227 -5.79 33.58 -6.65
C SER A 227 -7.18 33.14 -7.13
N ALA A 228 -7.33 32.76 -8.40
CA ALA A 228 -8.64 32.36 -8.91
C ALA A 228 -9.08 30.99 -8.39
N MET A 229 -8.13 30.10 -8.10
CA MET A 229 -8.45 28.85 -7.41
C MET A 229 -8.87 29.08 -5.95
N SER A 230 -8.27 30.04 -5.24
CA SER A 230 -8.72 30.41 -3.89
C SER A 230 -10.13 31.02 -3.90
N GLU A 231 -10.44 31.81 -4.93
CA GLU A 231 -11.77 32.36 -5.16
C GLU A 231 -12.80 31.27 -5.50
N ALA A 232 -12.43 30.29 -6.34
CA ALA A 232 -13.34 29.24 -6.79
C ALA A 232 -13.59 28.14 -5.74
N THR A 233 -12.59 27.84 -4.89
CA THR A 233 -12.71 26.82 -3.83
C THR A 233 -13.19 27.41 -2.50
N GLY A 234 -13.18 28.74 -2.34
CA GLY A 234 -13.56 29.41 -1.10
C GLY A 234 -12.60 29.17 0.08
N ARG A 235 -11.41 28.59 -0.18
CA ARG A 235 -10.36 28.33 0.81
C ARG A 235 -9.01 28.82 0.28
N PRO A 236 -8.09 29.27 1.15
CA PRO A 236 -6.73 29.59 0.74
C PRO A 236 -6.02 28.29 0.34
N ILE A 237 -5.42 28.29 -0.85
CA ILE A 237 -4.59 27.18 -1.31
C ILE A 237 -3.25 27.23 -0.59
N SER A 238 -2.89 26.10 0.00
CA SER A 238 -1.60 25.89 0.66
C SER A 238 -0.46 25.93 -0.35
N ASP A 239 0.68 26.50 0.02
CA ASP A 239 1.85 26.55 -0.87
C ASP A 239 2.28 25.16 -1.40
N ALA A 240 2.03 24.10 -0.61
CA ALA A 240 2.28 22.71 -1.01
C ALA A 240 1.31 22.21 -2.10
N GLU A 241 0.06 22.68 -2.10
CA GLU A 241 -0.90 22.38 -3.17
C GLU A 241 -0.48 23.08 -4.47
N MET A 242 -0.05 24.34 -4.38
CA MET A 242 0.42 25.11 -5.53
C MET A 242 1.72 24.56 -6.13
N GLU A 243 2.63 24.06 -5.29
CA GLU A 243 3.86 23.40 -5.72
C GLU A 243 3.58 22.09 -6.47
N LEU A 244 2.63 21.28 -6.00
CA LEU A 244 2.22 20.05 -6.69
C LEU A 244 1.53 20.34 -8.03
N ILE A 245 0.70 21.38 -8.08
CA ILE A 245 0.07 21.84 -9.33
C ILE A 245 1.16 22.34 -10.30
N SER A 246 2.10 23.18 -9.84
CA SER A 246 3.26 23.61 -10.63
C SER A 246 3.98 22.39 -11.20
N LYS A 247 4.38 21.43 -10.35
CA LYS A 247 5.09 20.23 -10.79
C LYS A 247 4.31 19.35 -11.78
N ALA A 248 2.98 19.41 -11.77
CA ALA A 248 2.14 18.64 -12.69
C ALA A 248 1.85 19.35 -14.03
N PHE A 249 1.90 20.69 -14.05
CA PHE A 249 1.44 21.51 -15.18
C PHE A 249 2.51 22.47 -15.75
N ASP A 250 3.67 22.56 -15.13
CA ASP A 250 4.86 23.32 -15.55
C ASP A 250 5.96 22.30 -15.91
N GLU A 251 6.05 21.96 -17.20
CA GLU A 251 6.94 20.91 -17.74
C GLU A 251 8.32 21.47 -18.13
N ASP A 252 8.41 22.76 -18.43
CA ASP A 252 9.63 23.48 -18.84
C ASP A 252 10.27 24.31 -17.73
N GLY A 253 9.62 24.43 -16.57
CA GLY A 253 10.14 25.08 -15.37
C GLY A 253 10.11 26.60 -15.48
N ASP A 254 9.18 27.15 -16.24
CA ASP A 254 9.06 28.59 -16.54
C ASP A 254 8.14 29.35 -15.57
N ASP A 255 7.66 28.69 -14.50
CA ASP A 255 6.67 29.19 -13.54
C ASP A 255 5.31 29.54 -14.18
N GLN A 256 5.04 29.06 -15.40
CA GLN A 256 3.76 29.14 -16.08
C GLN A 256 3.10 27.76 -16.18
N LEU A 257 1.78 27.74 -16.07
CA LEU A 257 1.01 26.50 -16.17
C LEU A 257 0.53 26.30 -17.62
N GLN A 258 0.88 25.18 -18.23
CA GLN A 258 0.64 24.92 -19.65
C GLN A 258 -0.57 23.99 -19.88
N LEU A 259 -1.59 24.49 -20.60
CA LEU A 259 -2.80 23.71 -20.97
C LEU A 259 -2.46 22.49 -21.86
N ALA A 260 -1.40 22.61 -22.67
CA ALA A 260 -0.99 21.58 -23.62
C ALA A 260 -0.66 20.25 -22.93
N THR A 261 -0.09 20.31 -21.72
CA THR A 261 0.25 19.14 -20.90
C THR A 261 -1.00 18.45 -20.35
N TYR A 262 -2.01 19.20 -19.89
CA TYR A 262 -3.32 18.64 -19.47
C TYR A 262 -4.00 17.87 -20.61
N LYS A 263 -4.05 18.47 -21.80
CA LYS A 263 -4.67 17.85 -22.98
C LYS A 263 -3.92 16.58 -23.39
N ARG A 264 -2.59 16.57 -23.30
CA ARG A 264 -1.74 15.41 -23.58
C ARG A 264 -1.95 14.27 -22.58
N ILE A 265 -2.06 14.58 -21.28
CA ILE A 265 -2.30 13.58 -20.23
C ILE A 265 -3.71 12.99 -20.36
N ILE A 266 -4.72 13.81 -20.65
CA ILE A 266 -6.09 13.32 -20.88
C ILE A 266 -6.18 12.51 -22.17
N GLU A 267 -5.61 12.97 -23.29
CA GLU A 267 -5.58 12.22 -24.55
C GLU A 267 -4.83 10.88 -24.38
N GLN A 268 -3.74 10.85 -23.60
CA GLN A 268 -3.05 9.61 -23.24
C GLN A 268 -3.89 8.70 -22.33
N SER A 269 -4.60 9.23 -21.33
CA SER A 269 -5.47 8.43 -20.45
C SER A 269 -6.70 7.86 -21.18
N ILE A 270 -7.26 8.61 -22.15
CA ILE A 270 -8.36 8.18 -23.01
C ILE A 270 -7.86 7.15 -24.03
N SER A 271 -6.65 7.33 -24.58
CA SER A 271 -6.03 6.36 -25.48
C SER A 271 -5.68 5.05 -24.76
N ALA A 272 -5.17 5.11 -23.54
CA ALA A 272 -4.88 3.94 -22.71
C ALA A 272 -6.17 3.18 -22.34
N LYS A 273 -7.29 3.87 -22.10
CA LYS A 273 -8.59 3.22 -21.87
C LYS A 273 -9.17 2.56 -23.13
N LYS A 274 -8.68 2.92 -24.32
CA LYS A 274 -9.09 2.38 -25.62
C LYS A 274 -8.27 1.16 -26.04
N THR A 275 -7.12 0.92 -25.43
CA THR A 275 -6.26 -0.26 -25.68
C THR A 275 -6.57 -1.47 -24.78
N TRP A 276 -7.45 -1.32 -23.79
CA TRP A 276 -7.95 -2.40 -22.92
C TRP A 276 -9.43 -2.75 -23.18
N LYS A 277 -9.88 -2.58 -24.43
CA LYS A 277 -11.15 -3.11 -24.93
C LYS A 277 -10.90 -4.04 -26.10
#